data_AF-X0X0L3-F1
#
_entry.id   AF-X0X0L3-F1
#
_cell.length_a   1.000
_cell.length_b   1.000
_cell.length_c   1.000
_cell.angle_alpha   90.00
_cell.angle_beta   90.00
_cell.angle_gamma   90.00
#
_symmetry.space_group_name_H-M   'P 1'
#
loop_
_entity.id
_entity.type
_entity.pdbx_description
1 polymer ?
#
loop_
_entity_poly.entity_id
_entity_poly.type
_entity_poly.pdbx_seq_one_letter_code
_entity_poly.pdbx_strand_id
1 'polypeptide(L)'
;MIVEMRRGATTDEVDGVVQKAELLGLNVQLNLGTDKTVVAILGSNTGQLSTDIFAVLPGVESITRIMKPYKLASREFRAEDSLVSVSGI
;
A
#
# COMPACT_ATOMS: atom_id res chain seq x y z
N MET A 1 0.74 0.32 2.62
CA MET A 1 0.12 1.35 1.74
C MET A 1 -0.91 2.12 2.53
N ILE A 2 -1.26 3.33 2.10
CA ILE A 2 -2.25 4.17 2.75
C ILE A 2 -3.39 4.36 1.76
N VAL A 3 -4.61 4.01 2.17
CA VAL A 3 -5.83 4.26 1.43
C VAL A 3 -6.56 5.38 2.14
N GLU A 4 -6.74 6.49 1.43
CA GLU A 4 -7.49 7.64 1.90
C GLU A 4 -8.94 7.48 1.46
N MET A 5 -9.87 7.54 2.42
CA MET A 5 -11.30 7.50 2.13
C MET A 5 -11.83 8.90 1.88
N ARG A 6 -12.84 9.00 1.03
CA ARG A 6 -13.58 10.24 0.77
C ARG A 6 -14.20 10.74 2.06
N ARG A 7 -14.36 12.06 2.17
CA ARG A 7 -15.09 12.67 3.27
C ARG A 7 -16.53 12.14 3.30
N GLY A 8 -16.94 11.61 4.45
CA GLY A 8 -18.27 11.04 4.64
C GLY A 8 -18.45 9.63 4.07
N ALA A 9 -17.34 8.93 3.75
CA ALA A 9 -17.41 7.50 3.41
C ALA A 9 -18.14 6.73 4.51
N THR A 10 -19.04 5.83 4.11
CA THR A 10 -19.85 5.08 5.07
C THR A 10 -19.00 4.00 5.75
N THR A 11 -19.45 3.52 6.91
CA THR A 11 -18.80 2.39 7.59
C THR A 11 -18.72 1.17 6.68
N ASP A 12 -19.76 0.90 5.87
CA ASP A 12 -19.78 -0.21 4.92
C ASP A 12 -18.70 -0.09 3.83
N GLU A 13 -18.44 1.13 3.34
CA GLU A 13 -17.37 1.37 2.37
C GLU A 13 -15.98 1.14 2.97
N VAL A 14 -15.78 1.60 4.22
CA VAL A 14 -14.53 1.35 4.97
C VAL A 14 -14.34 -0.14 5.21
N ASP A 15 -15.39 -0.83 5.66
CA ASP A 15 -15.36 -2.27 5.91
C ASP A 15 -15.11 -3.06 4.62
N GLY A 16 -15.60 -2.59 3.47
CA GLY A 16 -15.27 -3.17 2.16
C GLY A 16 -13.77 -3.12 1.85
N VAL A 17 -13.09 -2.02 2.20
CA VAL A 17 -11.62 -1.91 2.06
C VAL A 17 -10.90 -2.84 3.04
N VAL A 18 -11.37 -2.91 4.30
CA VAL A 18 -10.81 -3.79 5.34
C VAL A 18 -10.91 -5.26 4.90
N GLN A 19 -12.10 -5.72 4.54
CA GLN A 19 -12.33 -7.09 4.09
C GLN A 19 -11.48 -7.43 2.87
N LYS A 20 -11.36 -6.50 1.90
CA LYS A 20 -10.52 -6.73 0.73
C LYS A 20 -9.05 -6.92 1.11
N ALA A 21 -8.55 -6.16 2.08
CA ALA A 21 -7.18 -6.29 2.57
C ALA A 21 -6.98 -7.61 3.33
N GLU A 22 -7.93 -8.01 4.18
CA GLU A 22 -7.90 -9.29 4.91
C GLU A 22 -7.93 -10.50 3.96
N LEU A 23 -8.73 -10.45 2.89
CA LEU A 23 -8.76 -11.48 1.85
C LEU A 23 -7.42 -11.64 1.12
N LEU A 24 -6.59 -10.59 1.10
CA LEU A 24 -5.24 -10.62 0.54
C LEU A 24 -4.19 -11.03 1.59
N GLY A 25 -4.61 -11.39 2.81
CA GLY A 25 -3.74 -11.75 3.92
C GLY A 25 -2.96 -10.56 4.49
N LEU A 26 -3.48 -9.34 4.34
CA LEU A 26 -2.86 -8.12 4.84
C LEU A 26 -3.51 -7.71 6.15
N ASN A 27 -2.72 -7.02 6.99
CA ASN A 27 -3.25 -6.41 8.20
C ASN A 27 -3.74 -5.00 7.91
N VAL A 28 -4.69 -4.51 8.70
CA VAL A 28 -5.28 -3.18 8.53
C VAL A 28 -5.23 -2.42 9.84
N GLN A 29 -4.93 -1.13 9.76
CA GLN A 29 -5.03 -0.19 10.86
C GLN A 29 -5.89 0.99 10.41
N LEU A 30 -7.02 1.18 11.09
CA LEU A 30 -7.95 2.27 10.83
C LEU A 30 -7.55 3.50 11.64
N ASN A 31 -7.53 4.65 10.96
CA ASN A 31 -7.40 5.95 11.57
C ASN A 31 -8.65 6.75 11.25
N LEU A 32 -9.56 6.81 12.22
CA LEU A 32 -10.81 7.57 12.13
C LEU A 32 -10.53 9.00 12.57
N GLY A 33 -10.17 9.85 11.61
CA GLY A 33 -10.02 11.28 11.85
C GLY A 33 -11.36 11.99 11.87
N THR A 34 -11.38 13.21 12.42
CA THR A 34 -12.57 14.07 12.49
C THR A 34 -13.04 14.54 11.10
N ASP A 35 -12.10 14.72 10.17
CA ASP A 35 -12.37 15.15 8.78
C ASP A 35 -12.18 14.05 7.74
N LYS A 36 -11.21 13.15 7.94
CA LYS A 36 -10.86 12.09 6.99
C LYS A 36 -10.64 10.75 7.69
N THR A 37 -11.08 9.68 7.04
CA THR A 37 -10.80 8.30 7.43
C THR A 37 -9.66 7.78 6.58
N VAL A 38 -8.65 7.20 7.23
CA VAL A 38 -7.48 6.65 6.56
C VAL A 38 -7.34 5.18 6.95
N VAL A 39 -7.23 4.32 5.94
CA VAL A 39 -7.03 2.88 6.09
C VAL A 39 -5.58 2.57 5.76
N ALA A 40 -4.77 2.31 6.78
CA ALA A 40 -3.39 1.87 6.60
C ALA A 40 -3.38 0.35 6.42
N ILE A 41 -2.87 -0.11 5.28
CA ILE A 41 -2.75 -1.53 4.95
C ILE A 41 -1.28 -1.93 5.15
N LEU A 42 -1.06 -2.89 6.03
CA LEU A 42 0.25 -3.36 6.47
C LEU A 42 0.53 -4.75 5.91
N GLY A 43 1.76 -4.94 5.44
CA GLY A 43 2.23 -6.23 4.94
C GLY A 43 3.52 -6.09 4.13
N SER A 44 4.36 -7.11 4.20
CA SER A 44 5.65 -7.18 3.50
C SER A 44 5.53 -7.12 1.98
N ASN A 45 4.37 -7.56 1.44
CA ASN A 45 4.11 -7.63 0.00
C ASN A 45 3.33 -6.41 -0.53
N THR A 46 3.04 -5.41 0.31
CA THR A 46 2.26 -4.23 -0.11
C THR A 46 2.92 -3.41 -1.23
N GLY A 47 4.25 -3.51 -1.38
CA GLY A 47 4.96 -2.89 -2.51
C GLY A 47 4.68 -3.58 -3.86
N GLN A 48 4.39 -4.88 -3.86
CA GLN A 48 4.18 -5.69 -5.07
C GLN A 48 2.73 -5.65 -5.56
N LEU A 49 1.78 -5.40 -4.67
CA LEU A 49 0.36 -5.30 -5.00
C LEU A 49 0.07 -4.04 -5.83
N SER A 50 -0.85 -4.16 -6.80
CA SER A 50 -1.34 -2.98 -7.51
C SER A 50 -2.26 -2.17 -6.62
N THR A 51 -2.13 -0.84 -6.71
CA THR A 51 -3.02 0.11 -6.04
C THR A 51 -4.43 0.08 -6.62
N ASP A 52 -4.58 -0.36 -7.88
CA ASP A 52 -5.88 -0.47 -8.56
C ASP A 52 -6.87 -1.37 -7.81
N ILE A 53 -6.35 -2.37 -7.07
CA ILE A 53 -7.16 -3.30 -6.29
C ILE A 53 -8.06 -2.58 -5.29
N PHE A 54 -7.57 -1.48 -4.72
CA PHE A 54 -8.32 -0.66 -3.77
C PHE A 54 -8.87 0.61 -4.43
N ALA A 55 -8.25 1.12 -5.51
CA ALA A 55 -8.67 2.37 -6.16
C ALA A 55 -10.09 2.29 -6.73
N VAL A 56 -10.52 1.08 -7.11
CA VAL A 56 -11.85 0.81 -7.67
C VAL A 56 -12.93 0.67 -6.60
N LEU A 57 -12.56 0.60 -5.31
CA LEU A 57 -13.53 0.39 -4.24
C LEU A 57 -14.33 1.67 -3.97
N PRO A 58 -15.63 1.54 -3.63
CA PRO A 58 -16.44 2.67 -3.20
C PRO A 58 -15.83 3.36 -1.98
N GLY A 59 -16.08 4.65 -1.84
CA GLY A 59 -15.53 5.45 -0.74
C GLY A 59 -14.03 5.74 -0.80
N VAL A 60 -13.24 5.17 -1.73
CA VAL A 60 -11.81 5.49 -1.86
C VAL A 60 -11.61 6.81 -2.61
N GLU A 61 -10.78 7.70 -2.04
CA GLU A 61 -10.37 8.99 -2.61
C GLU A 61 -9.00 8.88 -3.27
N SER A 62 -8.01 8.38 -2.54
CA SER A 62 -6.63 8.32 -3.01
C SER A 62 -5.87 7.15 -2.39
N ILE A 63 -4.79 6.71 -3.03
CA ILE A 63 -3.94 5.64 -2.51
C ILE A 63 -2.47 6.03 -2.67
N THR A 64 -1.75 5.95 -1.56
CA THR A 64 -0.31 6.21 -1.51
C THR A 64 0.45 4.95 -1.11
N ARG A 65 1.46 4.57 -1.91
CA ARG A 65 2.37 3.48 -1.53
C ARG A 65 3.40 4.01 -0.54
N ILE A 66 3.53 3.31 0.59
CA ILE A 66 4.63 3.54 1.55
C ILE A 66 5.87 2.77 1.07
N MET A 67 5.71 1.49 0.74
CA MET A 67 6.79 0.66 0.22
C MET A 67 6.92 0.82 -1.30
N LYS A 68 8.15 1.03 -1.75
CA LYS A 68 8.47 1.07 -3.18
C LYS A 68 8.34 -0.34 -3.79
N PRO A 69 7.86 -0.45 -5.04
CA PRO A 69 7.68 -1.75 -5.71
C PRO A 69 9.01 -2.44 -6.08
N TYR A 70 10.14 -1.75 -5.95
CA TYR A 70 11.47 -2.21 -6.33
C TYR A 70 12.41 -2.35 -5.11
N LYS A 71 11.93 -2.89 -3.99
CA LYS A 71 12.70 -3.00 -2.73
C LYS A 71 14.13 -3.52 -2.95
N LEU A 72 14.31 -4.67 -3.60
CA LEU A 72 15.62 -5.31 -3.78
C LEU A 72 16.60 -4.50 -4.65
N ALA A 73 16.08 -3.75 -5.62
CA ALA A 73 16.87 -2.89 -6.49
C ALA A 73 17.04 -1.47 -5.94
N SER A 74 16.42 -1.15 -4.79
CA SER A 74 16.48 0.18 -4.20
C SER A 74 17.78 0.41 -3.42
N ARG A 75 18.35 1.62 -3.55
CA ARG A 75 19.51 2.04 -2.74
C ARG A 75 19.22 2.11 -1.24
N GLU A 76 17.96 2.31 -0.90
CA GLU A 76 17.47 2.27 0.48
C GLU A 76 17.62 0.87 1.11
N PHE A 77 17.45 -0.18 0.31
CA PHE A 77 17.62 -1.57 0.77
C PHE A 77 19.05 -2.08 0.59
N ARG A 78 19.73 -1.68 -0.49
CA ARG A 78 21.10 -2.06 -0.80
C ARG A 78 21.91 -0.81 -1.13
N ALA A 79 22.63 -0.30 -0.14
CA ALA A 79 23.40 0.93 -0.29
C ALA A 79 24.59 0.74 -1.25
N GLU A 80 25.27 -0.40 -1.19
CA GLU A 80 26.43 -0.69 -2.03
C GLU A 80 26.10 -0.89 -3.52
N ASP A 81 27.08 -0.57 -4.36
CA ASP A 81 26.99 -0.78 -5.80
C ASP A 81 26.82 -2.25 -6.17
N SER A 82 26.02 -2.48 -7.21
CA SER A 82 25.97 -3.75 -7.92
C SER A 82 27.04 -3.78 -8.99
N LEU A 83 28.24 -4.21 -8.59
CA LEU A 83 29.33 -4.49 -9.53
C LEU A 83 29.07 -5.86 -10.18
N VAL A 84 28.90 -5.86 -11.50
CA VAL A 84 28.74 -7.07 -12.30
C VAL A 84 29.97 -7.17 -13.19
N SER A 85 30.78 -8.21 -12.98
CA SER A 85 31.93 -8.46 -13.86
C SER A 85 31.59 -9.47 -14.95
N VAL A 86 31.96 -9.16 -16.19
CA VAL A 86 31.76 -10.00 -17.36
C VAL A 86 33.10 -10.16 -18.07
N SER A 87 33.66 -11.37 -18.05
CA SER A 87 34.94 -11.68 -18.72
C SER A 87 36.11 -10.75 -18.33
N GLY A 88 36.15 -10.30 -17.08
CA GLY A 88 37.21 -9.43 -16.56
C GLY A 88 37.00 -7.93 -16.81
N ILE A 89 35.83 -7.55 -17.33
CA ILE A 89 35.32 -6.18 -17.41
C ILE A 89 34.32 -5.95 -16.28
#